data_AF-A0A1M6MMV6-F1
#
_entry.id   AF-A0A1M6MMV6-F1
#
_cell.length_a   1.000
_cell.length_b   1.000
_cell.length_c   1.000
_cell.angle_alpha   90.00
_cell.angle_beta   90.00
_cell.angle_gamma   90.00
#
_symmetry.space_group_name_H-M   'P 1'
#
loop_
_entity.id
_entity.type
_entity.pdbx_description
1 polymer ?
#
loop_
_entity_poly.entity_id
_entity_poly.type
_entity_poly.pdbx_seq_one_letter_code
_entity_poly.pdbx_strand_id
1 'polypeptide(L)'
;MKNKYALITIISLIIIGVIIKIFSMSFWGDEGDFSNTRVPLSFNYTLIKSSSKDYSIIDKSGMIIINSFIKKVGISNNYISAEQRNSRENSKIANKYWVIDLSNDKVIGPLSFEEYSNAYEIYDIELRPVKDYYKNK
;
A
#
# COMPACT_ATOMS: atom_id res chain seq x y z
N MET A 1 -20.53 -60.78 -3.23
CA MET A 1 -20.99 -59.41 -2.86
C MET A 1 -19.92 -58.51 -2.23
N LYS A 2 -18.62 -58.90 -2.17
CA LYS A 2 -17.58 -58.11 -1.48
C LYS A 2 -16.90 -57.00 -2.33
N ASN A 3 -16.99 -57.06 -3.66
CA ASN A 3 -16.31 -56.11 -4.55
C ASN A 3 -17.04 -54.77 -4.76
N LYS A 4 -18.34 -54.67 -4.45
CA LYS A 4 -19.09 -53.42 -4.62
C LYS A 4 -18.70 -52.36 -3.58
N TYR A 5 -18.42 -52.81 -2.34
CA TYR A 5 -18.03 -51.90 -1.26
C TYR A 5 -16.62 -51.34 -1.46
N ALA A 6 -15.68 -52.14 -1.98
CA ALA A 6 -14.33 -51.68 -2.30
C ALA A 6 -14.32 -50.56 -3.36
N LEU A 7 -15.16 -50.70 -4.39
CA LEU A 7 -15.30 -49.68 -5.43
C LEU A 7 -15.91 -48.38 -4.88
N ILE A 8 -16.93 -48.49 -4.02
CA ILE A 8 -17.56 -47.33 -3.37
C ILE A 8 -16.55 -46.62 -2.45
N THR A 9 -15.74 -47.36 -1.69
CA THR A 9 -14.70 -46.78 -0.82
C THR A 9 -13.63 -46.02 -1.60
N ILE A 10 -13.20 -46.54 -2.75
CA ILE A 10 -12.21 -45.89 -3.62
C ILE A 10 -12.78 -44.59 -4.22
N ILE A 11 -14.03 -44.62 -4.70
CA ILE A 11 -14.69 -43.43 -5.26
C ILE A 11 -14.86 -42.35 -4.18
N SER A 12 -15.26 -42.73 -2.96
CA SER A 12 -15.39 -41.78 -1.84
C SER A 12 -14.05 -41.12 -1.47
N LEU A 13 -12.94 -41.87 -1.48
CA LEU A 13 -11.61 -41.32 -1.21
C LEU A 13 -11.17 -40.32 -2.29
N ILE A 14 -11.48 -40.58 -3.56
CA ILE A 14 -11.17 -39.67 -4.67
C ILE A 14 -11.98 -38.36 -4.53
N ILE A 15 -13.28 -38.46 -4.22
CA ILE A 15 -14.14 -37.29 -4.03
C ILE A 15 -13.65 -36.42 -2.86
N ILE A 16 -13.28 -37.04 -1.73
CA ILE A 16 -12.72 -36.31 -0.58
C ILE A 16 -11.41 -35.61 -0.97
N GLY A 17 -10.52 -36.27 -1.73
CA GLY A 17 -9.29 -35.67 -2.22
C GLY A 17 -9.49 -34.47 -3.15
N VAL A 18 -10.52 -34.51 -4.01
CA VAL A 18 -10.89 -33.40 -4.89
C VAL A 18 -11.48 -32.22 -4.11
N ILE A 19 -12.35 -32.48 -3.12
CA ILE A 19 -12.93 -31.44 -2.27
C ILE A 19 -11.84 -30.73 -1.45
N ILE A 20 -10.87 -31.47 -0.89
CA ILE A 20 -9.75 -30.88 -0.14
C ILE A 20 -8.91 -29.99 -1.05
N LYS A 21 -8.66 -30.38 -2.32
CA LYS A 21 -7.95 -29.53 -3.30
C LYS A 21 -8.70 -28.24 -3.63
N ILE A 22 -10.02 -28.29 -3.75
CA ILE A 22 -10.85 -27.10 -4.03
C ILE A 22 -10.83 -26.15 -2.82
N PHE A 23 -10.91 -26.67 -1.60
CA PHE A 23 -10.88 -25.84 -0.38
C PHE A 23 -9.49 -25.29 -0.02
N SER A 24 -8.41 -25.98 -0.40
CA SER A 24 -7.04 -25.48 -0.20
C SER A 24 -6.61 -24.44 -1.23
N MET A 25 -7.33 -24.29 -2.36
CA MET A 25 -7.13 -23.19 -3.31
C MET A 25 -7.75 -21.85 -2.88
N SER A 26 -8.55 -21.81 -1.81
CA SER A 26 -9.25 -20.57 -1.38
C SER A 26 -8.67 -19.91 -0.13
N PHE A 27 -7.54 -20.38 0.41
CA PHE A 27 -6.95 -19.86 1.65
C PHE A 27 -5.54 -19.26 1.52
N TRP A 28 -5.15 -18.87 0.30
CA TRP A 28 -3.99 -18.02 0.03
C TRP A 28 -4.44 -16.80 -0.76
N GLY A 29 -5.35 -16.03 -0.17
CA GLY A 29 -5.76 -14.72 -0.69
C GLY A 29 -4.83 -13.62 -0.18
N ASP A 30 -3.54 -13.67 -0.51
CA ASP A 30 -2.66 -12.50 -0.43
C ASP A 30 -1.44 -12.65 -1.37
N GLU A 31 -1.67 -13.04 -2.62
CA GLU A 31 -0.59 -13.04 -3.62
C GLU A 31 -1.07 -12.46 -4.95
N GLY A 32 -0.50 -11.30 -5.29
CA GLY A 32 -0.22 -10.98 -6.67
C GLY A 32 -1.28 -10.17 -7.41
N ASP A 33 -1.68 -9.02 -6.89
CA ASP A 33 -1.99 -7.91 -7.80
C ASP A 33 -0.86 -6.87 -7.72
N PHE A 34 0.17 -7.15 -8.52
CA PHE A 34 1.15 -6.17 -8.99
C PHE A 34 0.55 -5.32 -10.12
N SER A 35 -0.78 -5.21 -10.23
CA SER A 35 -1.36 -4.09 -10.96
C SER A 35 -0.69 -2.85 -10.38
N ASN A 36 0.15 -2.19 -11.20
CA ASN A 36 0.92 -1.02 -10.82
C ASN A 36 -0.10 0.07 -10.46
N THR A 37 -0.61 0.02 -9.23
CA THR A 37 -1.73 0.85 -8.85
C THR A 37 -1.13 2.22 -8.64
N ARG A 38 -1.33 3.07 -9.65
CA ARG A 38 -0.90 4.45 -9.68
C ARG A 38 -2.09 5.30 -9.27
N VAL A 39 -1.89 6.15 -8.28
CA VAL A 39 -2.85 7.18 -7.89
C VAL A 39 -2.19 8.52 -8.17
N PRO A 40 -2.69 9.30 -9.15
CA PRO A 40 -2.20 10.66 -9.35
C PRO A 40 -2.54 11.47 -8.09
N LEU A 41 -1.52 12.09 -7.49
CA LEU A 41 -1.69 13.02 -6.38
C LEU A 41 -1.82 14.46 -6.89
N SER A 42 -1.13 14.75 -7.99
CA SER A 42 -1.23 15.99 -8.75
C SER A 42 -0.83 15.73 -10.21
N PHE A 43 -0.71 16.78 -11.02
CA PHE A 43 -0.22 16.66 -12.40
C PHE A 43 1.21 16.11 -12.48
N ASN A 44 2.07 16.45 -11.52
CA ASN A 44 3.50 16.09 -11.54
C ASN A 44 3.85 14.90 -10.64
N TYR A 45 2.96 14.48 -9.73
CA TYR A 45 3.30 13.51 -8.70
C TYR A 45 2.29 12.36 -8.64
N THR A 46 2.83 11.15 -8.53
CA THR A 46 2.05 9.92 -8.49
C THR A 46 2.44 9.09 -7.27
N LEU A 47 1.43 8.65 -6.52
CA LEU A 47 1.58 7.63 -5.50
C LEU A 47 1.56 6.26 -6.18
N ILE A 48 2.58 5.45 -5.90
CA ILE A 48 2.70 4.10 -6.45
C ILE A 48 2.72 3.07 -5.32
N LYS A 49 2.11 1.93 -5.58
CA LYS A 49 2.24 0.73 -4.74
C LYS A 49 3.52 -0.02 -5.15
N SER A 50 4.57 0.10 -4.33
CA SER A 50 5.89 -0.49 -4.57
C SER A 50 5.96 -1.97 -4.13
N SER A 51 5.12 -2.38 -3.19
CA SER A 51 4.92 -3.79 -2.79
C SER A 51 3.50 -3.99 -2.22
N SER A 52 3.16 -5.20 -1.77
CA SER A 52 1.83 -5.46 -1.16
C SER A 52 1.47 -4.51 0.00
N LYS A 53 2.48 -3.98 0.71
CA LYS A 53 2.30 -3.10 1.88
C LYS A 53 3.12 -1.80 1.83
N ASP A 54 3.88 -1.58 0.76
CA ASP A 54 4.77 -0.42 0.65
C ASP A 54 4.36 0.50 -0.47
N TYR A 55 4.42 1.81 -0.19
CA TYR A 55 4.07 2.86 -1.14
C TYR A 55 5.20 3.87 -1.23
N SER A 56 5.37 4.44 -2.43
CA SER A 56 6.35 5.49 -2.73
C SER A 56 5.68 6.61 -3.52
N ILE A 57 6.26 7.82 -3.51
CA ILE A 57 5.84 8.91 -4.41
C ILE A 57 6.92 9.11 -5.46
N ILE A 58 6.51 9.11 -6.72
CA ILE A 58 7.35 9.42 -7.88
C ILE A 58 6.90 10.73 -8.52
N ASP A 59 7.82 11.39 -9.22
CA ASP A 59 7.48 12.49 -10.11
C ASP A 59 6.97 11.96 -11.48
N LYS A 60 6.66 12.89 -12.40
CA LYS A 60 6.24 12.59 -13.77
C LYS A 60 7.31 11.92 -14.61
N SER A 61 8.60 12.06 -14.25
CA SER A 61 9.72 11.42 -14.94
C SER A 61 9.90 9.96 -14.49
N GLY A 62 9.23 9.56 -13.41
CA GLY A 62 9.36 8.25 -12.79
C GLY A 62 10.46 8.20 -11.72
N MET A 63 11.08 9.34 -11.39
CA MET A 63 12.05 9.45 -10.32
C MET A 63 11.36 9.33 -8.97
N ILE A 64 11.94 8.54 -8.07
CA ILE A 64 11.45 8.39 -6.69
C ILE A 64 11.79 9.67 -5.92
N ILE A 65 10.75 10.33 -5.42
CA ILE A 65 10.84 11.56 -4.64
C ILE A 65 10.79 11.26 -3.14
N ILE A 66 9.83 10.44 -2.74
CA ILE A 66 9.74 9.92 -1.38
C ILE A 66 9.77 8.40 -1.49
N ASN A 67 10.84 7.82 -0.93
CA ASN A 67 11.02 6.38 -0.96
C ASN A 67 10.02 5.67 -0.04
N SER A 68 9.94 4.35 -0.18
CA SER A 68 8.99 3.40 0.41
C SER A 68 8.48 3.65 1.84
N PHE A 69 7.46 2.89 2.24
CA PHE A 69 6.84 2.91 3.58
C PHE A 69 6.01 4.17 3.88
N ILE A 70 5.49 4.83 2.83
CA ILE A 70 4.50 5.89 3.01
C ILE A 70 3.21 5.29 3.56
N LYS A 71 2.79 5.78 4.73
CA LYS A 71 1.62 5.29 5.47
C LYS A 71 0.40 6.16 5.24
N LYS A 72 0.60 7.48 5.23
CA LYS A 72 -0.47 8.46 5.04
C LYS A 72 -0.03 9.53 4.05
N VAL A 73 -1.00 10.04 3.31
CA VAL A 73 -0.84 11.15 2.38
C VAL A 73 -1.99 12.12 2.60
N GLY A 74 -1.70 13.41 2.51
CA GLY A 74 -2.68 14.49 2.47
C GLY A 74 -2.37 15.37 1.27
N ILE A 75 -3.42 15.88 0.61
CA ILE A 75 -3.31 16.65 -0.62
C ILE A 75 -4.12 17.92 -0.45
N SER A 76 -3.53 19.04 -0.87
CA SER A 76 -4.21 20.33 -1.04
C SER A 76 -3.90 20.90 -2.42
N ASN A 77 -4.43 22.07 -2.73
CA ASN A 77 -4.14 22.74 -4.01
C ASN A 77 -2.66 23.08 -4.20
N ASN A 78 -1.92 23.31 -3.10
CA ASN A 78 -0.55 23.81 -3.16
C ASN A 78 0.48 22.82 -2.61
N TYR A 79 0.05 21.78 -1.89
CA TYR A 79 0.97 20.88 -1.21
C TYR A 79 0.50 19.43 -1.23
N ILE A 80 1.47 18.52 -1.26
CA ILE A 80 1.30 17.11 -0.89
C ILE A 80 2.11 16.86 0.37
N SER A 81 1.47 16.34 1.42
CA SER A 81 2.14 15.93 2.65
C SER A 81 2.13 14.40 2.77
N ALA A 82 3.21 13.82 3.28
CA ALA A 82 3.34 12.38 3.47
C ALA A 82 3.97 12.00 4.81
N GLU A 83 3.38 11.01 5.49
CA GLU A 83 3.93 10.35 6.68
C GLU A 83 4.61 9.05 6.24
N GLN A 84 5.93 8.97 6.41
CA GLN A 84 6.76 7.82 6.10
C GLN A 84 7.19 7.11 7.39
N ARG A 85 7.07 5.78 7.43
CA ARG A 85 7.66 4.98 8.51
C ARG A 85 9.15 4.77 8.25
N ASN A 86 9.94 4.72 9.32
CA ASN A 86 11.38 4.57 9.18
C ASN A 86 11.83 3.14 8.78
N SER A 87 10.99 2.13 8.98
CA SER A 87 11.25 0.77 8.50
C SER A 87 9.97 -0.03 8.26
N ARG A 88 10.11 -1.18 7.56
CA ARG A 88 9.03 -2.13 7.25
C ARG A 88 8.41 -2.76 8.50
N GLU A 89 9.21 -2.89 9.55
CA GLU A 89 8.79 -3.40 10.85
C GLU A 89 8.42 -2.25 11.78
N ASN A 90 7.50 -2.52 12.71
CA ASN A 90 6.94 -1.61 13.71
C ASN A 90 8.01 -1.05 14.68
N SER A 91 9.05 -0.41 14.17
CA SER A 91 10.11 0.17 14.98
C SER A 91 9.52 1.33 15.77
N LYS A 92 9.87 1.43 17.05
CA LYS A 92 9.56 2.57 17.92
C LYS A 92 10.25 3.86 17.48
N ILE A 93 10.81 3.88 16.27
CA ILE A 93 11.53 5.02 15.73
C ILE A 93 10.50 6.00 15.17
N ALA A 94 10.70 7.27 15.45
CA ALA A 94 9.81 8.34 15.02
C ALA A 94 9.59 8.30 13.50
N ASN A 95 8.34 8.50 13.09
CA ASN A 95 7.99 8.69 11.69
C ASN A 95 8.71 9.92 11.13
N LYS A 96 8.91 9.90 9.81
CA LYS A 96 9.41 11.04 9.06
C LYS A 96 8.28 11.64 8.23
N TYR A 97 8.32 12.95 8.08
CA TYR A 97 7.32 13.71 7.35
C TYR A 97 7.97 14.38 6.14
N TRP A 98 7.23 14.44 5.05
CA TRP A 98 7.66 15.06 3.81
C TRP A 98 6.56 15.98 3.32
N VAL A 99 6.98 17.09 2.72
CA VAL A 99 6.06 17.99 2.02
C VAL A 99 6.61 18.32 0.65
N ILE A 100 5.75 18.29 -0.33
CA ILE A 100 6.01 18.71 -1.70
C ILE A 100 5.20 19.98 -1.93
N ASP A 101 5.88 21.10 -2.11
CA ASP A 101 5.29 22.36 -2.56
C ASP A 101 5.08 22.29 -4.07
N LEU A 102 3.81 22.22 -4.48
CA LEU A 102 3.39 22.10 -5.87
C LEU A 102 3.59 23.40 -6.65
N SER A 103 3.64 24.55 -5.99
CA SER A 103 3.79 25.86 -6.65
C SER A 103 5.25 26.11 -7.05
N ASN A 104 6.18 25.65 -6.22
CA ASN A 104 7.62 25.85 -6.42
C ASN A 104 8.36 24.56 -6.85
N ASP A 105 7.63 23.47 -7.05
CA ASP A 105 8.17 22.13 -7.34
C ASP A 105 9.29 21.72 -6.38
N LYS A 106 9.09 22.01 -5.09
CA LYS A 106 10.11 21.86 -4.04
C LYS A 106 9.73 20.74 -3.08
N VAL A 107 10.66 19.84 -2.83
CA VAL A 107 10.54 18.75 -1.87
C VAL A 107 11.23 19.15 -0.57
N ILE A 108 10.53 19.02 0.56
CA ILE A 108 10.99 19.40 1.89
C ILE A 108 10.88 18.17 2.81
N GLY A 109 12.02 17.69 3.31
CA GLY A 109 12.10 16.55 4.21
C GLY A 109 13.41 15.77 4.09
N PRO A 110 13.60 14.71 4.90
CA PRO A 110 12.66 14.20 5.90
C PRO A 110 12.63 15.05 7.17
N LEU A 111 11.44 15.41 7.63
CA LEU A 111 11.19 16.20 8.84
C LEU A 111 10.82 15.31 10.02
N SER A 112 11.12 15.75 11.23
CA SER A 112 10.48 15.29 12.46
C SER A 112 9.02 15.75 12.54
N PHE A 113 8.24 15.19 13.47
CA PHE A 113 6.86 15.64 13.69
C PHE A 113 6.81 17.10 14.15
N GLU A 114 7.76 17.55 14.96
CA GLU A 114 7.80 18.92 15.46
C GLU A 114 8.16 19.93 14.35
N GLU A 115 9.14 19.62 13.51
CA GLU A 115 9.45 20.44 12.33
C GLU A 115 8.26 20.47 11.36
N TYR A 116 7.59 19.33 11.20
CA TYR A 116 6.39 19.24 10.37
C TYR A 116 5.21 20.02 10.98
N SER A 117 4.96 19.97 12.29
CA SER A 117 3.88 20.76 12.89
C SER A 117 4.17 22.24 12.79
N ASN A 118 5.41 22.67 13.06
CA ASN A 118 5.76 24.09 13.10
C ASN A 118 5.83 24.73 11.71
N ALA A 119 6.36 24.03 10.70
CA ALA A 119 6.30 24.50 9.31
C ALA A 119 4.88 24.36 8.71
N TYR A 120 4.15 23.36 9.22
CA TYR A 120 2.82 22.84 8.90
C TYR A 120 1.60 23.62 9.37
N GLU A 121 1.68 24.33 10.50
CA GLU A 121 0.54 24.88 11.25
C GLU A 121 -0.32 25.87 10.44
N ILE A 122 0.13 26.24 9.23
CA ILE A 122 -0.55 27.12 8.28
C ILE A 122 -1.36 26.33 7.22
N TYR A 123 -1.12 25.02 7.07
CA TYR A 123 -1.73 24.20 6.01
C TYR A 123 -2.58 23.11 6.64
N ASP A 124 -3.89 23.33 6.70
CA ASP A 124 -4.93 22.40 7.15
C ASP A 124 -5.03 21.18 6.19
N ILE A 125 -3.99 20.36 6.17
CA ILE A 125 -3.87 19.19 5.29
C ILE A 125 -4.05 17.94 6.12
N GLU A 126 -5.23 17.35 5.99
CA GLU A 126 -5.56 16.10 6.66
C GLU A 126 -4.78 14.93 6.05
N LEU A 127 -3.91 14.30 6.85
CA LEU A 127 -3.19 13.09 6.45
C LEU A 127 -4.09 11.85 6.59
N ARG A 128 -4.44 11.24 5.46
CA ARG A 128 -5.27 10.02 5.40
C ARG A 128 -4.45 8.79 5.03
N PRO A 129 -4.78 7.59 5.56
CA PRO A 129 -4.13 6.35 5.17
C PRO A 129 -4.08 6.15 3.65
N VAL A 130 -2.92 5.75 3.13
CA VAL A 130 -2.72 5.54 1.68
C VAL A 130 -3.77 4.58 1.09
N LYS A 131 -4.13 3.53 1.83
CA LYS A 131 -5.17 2.55 1.43
C LYS A 131 -6.51 3.19 1.04
N ASP A 132 -6.85 4.35 1.60
CA ASP A 132 -8.14 5.00 1.35
C ASP A 132 -8.18 5.68 -0.02
N TYR A 133 -7.02 6.03 -0.58
CA TYR A 133 -6.89 6.56 -1.94
C TYR A 133 -7.03 5.47 -3.02
N TYR A 134 -6.86 4.19 -2.65
CA TYR A 134 -6.99 3.05 -3.56
C TYR A 134 -8.38 2.39 -3.52
N LYS A 135 -9.18 2.62 -2.46
CA LYS A 135 -10.52 2.03 -2.31
C LYS A 135 -11.62 2.70 -3.15
N ASN A 136 -11.36 3.89 -3.69
CA ASN A 136 -12.32 4.67 -4.46
C ASN A 136 -12.12 4.54 -5.99
N LYS A 137 -11.52 3.44 -6.45
CA LYS A 137 -11.41 3.04 -7.86
C LYS A 137 -12.10 1.70 -8.05
#